data_AF-A0A2N6A269-F1
#
_entry.id   AF-A0A2N6A269-F1
#
_cell.length_a   1.000
_cell.length_b   1.000
_cell.length_c   1.000
_cell.angle_alpha   90.00
_cell.angle_beta   90.00
_cell.angle_gamma   90.00
#
_symmetry.space_group_name_H-M   'P 1'
#
loop_
_entity.id
_entity.type
_entity.pdbx_description
1 polymer ?
#
loop_
_entity_poly.entity_id
_entity_poly.type
_entity_poly.pdbx_seq_one_letter_code
_entity_poly.pdbx_strand_id
1 'polypeptide(L)'
;MKNRITELFKIKYPIIQGGMVWCSGWELASSVSNAGGLGLLGAGSMKADVLKDHIEKTKGATDKPFGVNIPLISPYADELINVVLEENIPIVFTSAGSPKKYTQALHDNGA
;
A
#
# COMPACT_ATOMS: atom_id res chain seq x y z
N MET A 1 9.42 -10.69 18.31
CA MET A 1 10.23 -11.63 17.50
C MET A 1 10.65 -10.89 16.26
N LYS A 2 11.95 -10.70 16.01
CA LYS A 2 12.43 -10.06 14.79
C LYS A 2 12.58 -11.12 13.69
N ASN A 3 12.16 -10.78 12.47
CA ASN A 3 12.37 -11.55 11.26
C ASN A 3 12.55 -10.62 10.05
N ARG A 4 12.86 -11.21 8.89
CA ARG A 4 13.11 -10.50 7.64
C ARG A 4 11.98 -9.51 7.26
N ILE A 5 10.72 -9.84 7.54
CA ILE A 5 9.56 -8.99 7.21
C ILE A 5 9.46 -7.80 8.17
N THR A 6 9.63 -8.02 9.47
CA THR A 6 9.64 -6.93 10.45
C THR A 6 10.79 -5.95 10.23
N GLU A 7 11.94 -6.44 9.76
CA GLU A 7 13.11 -5.62 9.45
C GLU A 7 12.93 -4.85 8.14
N LEU A 8 12.44 -5.51 7.08
CA LEU A 8 12.19 -4.91 5.77
C LEU A 8 11.17 -3.77 5.86
N PHE A 9 10.00 -4.02 6.46
CA PHE A 9 8.91 -3.04 6.52
C PHE A 9 8.92 -2.17 7.78
N LYS A 10 9.88 -2.37 8.68
CA LYS A 10 10.00 -1.62 9.95
C LYS A 10 8.73 -1.69 10.82
N ILE A 11 8.13 -2.89 10.90
CA ILE A 11 6.91 -3.16 11.68
C ILE A 11 7.19 -4.03 12.91
N LYS A 12 6.32 -3.98 13.92
CA LYS A 12 6.49 -4.69 15.19
C LYS A 12 6.13 -6.17 15.09
N TYR A 13 5.04 -6.47 14.38
CA TYR A 13 4.50 -7.82 14.22
C TYR A 13 4.60 -8.23 12.75
N PRO A 14 5.02 -9.47 12.44
CA PRO A 14 5.05 -9.98 11.07
C PRO A 14 3.65 -10.37 10.59
N ILE A 15 2.70 -9.45 10.75
CA ILE A 15 1.29 -9.61 10.40
C ILE A 15 0.97 -8.50 9.40
N ILE A 16 0.54 -8.92 8.22
CA ILE A 16 0.15 -8.03 7.13
C ILE A 16 -1.35 -8.22 6.93
N GLN A 17 -2.10 -7.12 7.02
CA GLN A 17 -3.50 -7.11 6.64
C GLN A 17 -3.58 -7.00 5.11
N GLY A 18 -4.24 -7.98 4.47
CA GLY A 18 -4.29 -8.04 3.01
C GLY A 18 -5.09 -6.90 2.39
N GLY A 19 -4.63 -6.35 1.26
CA GLY A 19 -5.35 -5.29 0.55
C GLY A 19 -6.60 -5.84 -0.15
N MET A 20 -7.76 -5.70 0.48
CA MET A 20 -9.05 -6.22 0.04
C MET A 20 -9.89 -5.10 -0.57
N VAL A 21 -10.41 -5.34 -1.77
CA VAL A 21 -11.37 -4.44 -2.44
C VAL A 21 -12.58 -4.23 -1.54
N TRP A 22 -13.05 -2.99 -1.42
CA TRP A 22 -14.18 -2.55 -0.56
C TRP A 22 -13.99 -2.64 0.96
N CYS A 23 -13.05 -3.44 1.45
CA CYS A 23 -12.81 -3.60 2.89
C CYS A 23 -11.61 -2.80 3.39
N SER A 24 -10.53 -2.73 2.61
CA SER A 24 -9.27 -2.08 2.98
C SER A 24 -9.27 -0.58 2.73
N GLY A 25 -10.16 0.13 3.41
CA GLY A 25 -10.12 1.59 3.52
C GLY A 25 -9.03 2.09 4.47
N TRP A 26 -8.95 3.42 4.62
CA TRP A 26 -7.90 4.07 5.44
C TRP A 26 -8.07 3.73 6.93
N GLU A 27 -9.29 3.57 7.43
CA GLU A 27 -9.58 3.24 8.83
C GLU A 27 -9.00 1.86 9.20
N LEU A 28 -9.20 0.84 8.36
CA LEU A 28 -8.66 -0.49 8.60
C LEU A 28 -7.14 -0.53 8.48
N ALA A 29 -6.59 0.04 7.41
CA ALA A 29 -5.15 0.05 7.18
C ALA A 29 -4.41 0.80 8.30
N SER A 30 -4.85 2.01 8.64
CA SER A 30 -4.25 2.79 9.72
C SER A 30 -4.37 2.11 11.08
N SER A 31 -5.51 1.48 11.39
CA SER A 31 -5.70 0.74 12.65
C SER A 31 -4.73 -0.42 12.79
N VAL A 32 -4.50 -1.19 11.72
CA VAL A 32 -3.54 -2.31 11.73
C VAL A 32 -2.10 -1.81 11.88
N SER A 33 -1.73 -0.76 11.14
CA SER A 33 -0.41 -0.12 11.28
C SER A 33 -0.20 0.41 12.70
N ASN A 34 -1.21 1.07 13.28
CA ASN A 34 -1.23 1.54 14.67
C ASN A 34 -1.10 0.41 15.69
N ALA A 35 -1.68 -0.76 15.44
CA ALA A 35 -1.49 -1.95 16.28
C ALA A 35 -0.08 -2.55 16.15
N GLY A 36 0.69 -2.19 15.13
CA GLY A 36 2.08 -2.60 14.90
C GLY A 36 2.27 -3.67 13.83
N GLY A 37 1.21 -4.02 13.09
CA GLY A 37 1.32 -4.80 11.85
C GLY A 37 1.56 -3.88 10.64
N LEU A 38 1.36 -4.40 9.45
CA LEU A 38 1.34 -3.63 8.21
C LEU A 38 -0.09 -3.60 7.63
N GLY A 39 -0.72 -2.43 7.64
CA GLY A 39 -1.99 -2.21 6.94
C GLY A 39 -1.78 -1.94 5.46
N LEU A 40 -2.65 -2.48 4.60
CA LEU A 40 -2.62 -2.24 3.16
C LEU A 40 -3.94 -1.64 2.69
N LEU A 41 -3.87 -0.51 1.98
CA LEU A 41 -5.00 0.05 1.23
C LEU A 41 -5.34 -0.85 0.04
N GLY A 42 -6.63 -1.11 -0.18
CA GLY A 42 -7.11 -1.96 -1.28
C GLY A 42 -7.50 -1.14 -2.51
N ALA A 43 -6.55 -0.83 -3.40
CA ALA A 43 -6.79 0.05 -4.54
C ALA A 43 -7.58 -0.57 -5.70
N GLY A 44 -7.95 -1.86 -5.61
CA GLY A 44 -8.57 -2.61 -6.73
C GLY A 44 -9.91 -2.06 -7.23
N SER A 45 -10.67 -1.33 -6.42
CA SER A 45 -11.91 -0.65 -6.82
C SER A 45 -11.78 0.88 -6.86
N MET A 46 -10.58 1.41 -6.64
CA MET A 46 -10.35 2.85 -6.52
C MET A 46 -9.94 3.44 -7.87
N LYS A 47 -10.35 4.69 -8.09
CA LYS A 47 -9.73 5.59 -9.07
C LYS A 47 -8.58 6.36 -8.38
N ALA A 48 -7.78 7.07 -9.17
CA ALA A 48 -6.62 7.82 -8.67
C ALA A 48 -6.96 8.80 -7.54
N ASP A 49 -8.04 9.58 -7.70
CA ASP A 49 -8.54 10.54 -6.71
C ASP A 49 -8.96 9.86 -5.39
N VAL A 50 -9.66 8.74 -5.48
CA VAL A 50 -10.08 7.96 -4.30
C VAL A 50 -8.86 7.37 -3.58
N LEU A 51 -7.91 6.80 -4.32
CA LEU A 51 -6.68 6.28 -3.71
C LEU A 51 -5.91 7.39 -2.99
N LYS A 52 -5.78 8.56 -3.61
CA LYS A 52 -5.10 9.72 -3.03
C LYS A 52 -5.76 10.17 -1.72
N ASP A 53 -7.08 10.33 -1.70
CA ASP A 53 -7.84 10.67 -0.48
C ASP A 53 -7.62 9.64 0.64
N HIS A 54 -7.62 8.35 0.30
CA HIS A 54 -7.34 7.29 1.27
C HIS A 54 -5.89 7.32 1.79
N ILE A 55 -4.92 7.65 0.96
CA ILE A 55 -3.52 7.83 1.36
C ILE A 55 -3.39 9.01 2.32
N GLU A 56 -3.95 10.17 1.98
CA GLU A 56 -3.91 11.38 2.81
C GLU A 56 -4.54 11.13 4.19
N LYS A 57 -5.71 10.49 4.22
CA LYS A 57 -6.37 10.10 5.48
C LYS A 57 -5.56 9.09 6.29
N THR A 58 -4.89 8.13 5.64
CA THR A 58 -4.02 7.17 6.32
C THR A 58 -2.81 7.87 6.93
N LYS A 59 -2.16 8.78 6.19
CA LYS A 59 -1.04 9.61 6.70
C LYS A 59 -1.48 10.47 7.88
N GLY A 60 -2.71 10.99 7.89
CA GLY A 60 -3.28 11.73 9.03
C GLY A 60 -3.63 10.88 10.25
N ALA A 61 -3.80 9.56 10.08
CA ALA A 61 -4.24 8.64 11.13
C ALA A 61 -3.12 7.77 11.73
N THR A 62 -1.95 7.69 11.08
CA THR A 62 -0.81 6.88 11.54
C THR A 62 0.52 7.44 11.04
N ASP A 63 1.51 7.52 11.94
CA ASP A 63 2.92 7.77 11.60
C ASP A 63 3.70 6.46 11.33
N LYS A 64 3.03 5.30 11.43
CA LYS A 64 3.62 3.97 11.22
C LYS A 64 3.50 3.52 9.76
N PRO A 65 4.40 2.63 9.29
CA PRO A 65 4.38 2.14 7.91
C PRO A 65 3.04 1.54 7.50
N PHE A 66 2.60 1.85 6.29
CA PHE A 66 1.46 1.23 5.60
C PHE A 66 1.83 1.07 4.12
N GLY A 67 1.05 0.27 3.39
CA GLY A 67 1.25 0.07 1.96
C GLY A 67 -0.04 0.13 1.16
N VAL A 68 0.10 -0.07 -0.14
CA VAL A 68 -1.02 -0.09 -1.11
C VAL A 68 -0.98 -1.38 -1.91
N ASN A 69 -2.12 -2.06 -2.03
CA ASN A 69 -2.29 -3.21 -2.92
C ASN A 69 -2.95 -2.76 -4.24
N ILE A 70 -2.30 -3.04 -5.37
CA ILE A 70 -2.77 -2.70 -6.72
C ILE A 70 -2.89 -3.98 -7.56
N PRO A 71 -4.12 -4.44 -7.87
CA PRO A 71 -4.35 -5.44 -8.91
C PRO A 71 -4.03 -4.86 -10.29
N LEU A 72 -3.03 -5.41 -10.97
CA LEU A 72 -2.50 -4.88 -12.24
C LEU A 72 -3.41 -5.16 -13.45
N ILE A 73 -4.43 -6.01 -13.29
CA ILE A 73 -5.52 -6.17 -14.26
C ILE A 73 -6.48 -4.97 -14.26
N SER A 74 -6.42 -4.09 -13.25
CA SER A 74 -7.26 -2.89 -13.19
C SER A 74 -7.01 -2.01 -14.42
N PRO A 75 -8.06 -1.47 -15.08
CA PRO A 75 -7.89 -0.50 -16.16
C PRO A 75 -7.21 0.79 -15.69
N TYR A 76 -7.17 1.04 -14.38
CA TYR A 76 -6.55 2.22 -13.76
C TYR A 76 -5.16 1.94 -13.18
N ALA A 77 -4.55 0.77 -13.46
CA ALA A 77 -3.28 0.38 -12.82
C ALA A 77 -2.15 1.42 -13.01
N ASP A 78 -2.02 2.00 -14.20
CA ASP A 78 -1.03 3.04 -14.49
C ASP A 78 -1.26 4.30 -13.65
N GLU A 79 -2.51 4.76 -13.57
CA GLU A 79 -2.88 5.94 -12.79
C GLU A 79 -2.67 5.71 -11.29
N LEU A 80 -3.02 4.52 -10.78
CA LEU A 80 -2.84 4.17 -9.37
C LEU A 80 -1.36 4.05 -8.99
N ILE A 81 -0.51 3.54 -9.89
CA ILE A 81 0.95 3.50 -9.69
C ILE A 81 1.51 4.93 -9.66
N ASN A 82 1.06 5.82 -10.54
CA ASN A 82 1.48 7.22 -10.51
C ASN A 82 1.12 7.90 -9.19
N VAL A 83 -0.08 7.67 -8.66
CA VAL A 83 -0.46 8.20 -7.33
C VAL A 83 0.47 7.70 -6.24
N VAL A 84 0.82 6.40 -6.23
CA VAL A 84 1.77 5.82 -5.28
C VAL A 84 3.15 6.48 -5.38
N LEU A 85 3.62 6.76 -6.60
CA LEU A 85 4.90 7.43 -6.84
C LEU A 85 4.87 8.89 -6.33
N GLU A 86 3.85 9.66 -6.72
CA GLU A 86 3.65 11.05 -6.29
C GLU A 86 3.53 11.19 -4.77
N GLU A 87 2.81 10.27 -4.14
CA GLU A 87 2.60 10.24 -2.69
C GLU A 87 3.78 9.63 -1.90
N ASN A 88 4.84 9.19 -2.59
CA ASN A 88 6.03 8.55 -2.02
C ASN A 88 5.69 7.36 -1.10
N ILE A 89 4.80 6.48 -1.56
CA ILE A 89 4.43 5.27 -0.79
C ILE A 89 5.52 4.21 -0.95
N PRO A 90 6.20 3.79 0.15
CA PRO A 90 7.37 2.92 0.08
C PRO A 90 7.03 1.42 0.11
N ILE A 91 5.76 1.04 0.18
CA ILE A 91 5.36 -0.37 0.25
C ILE A 91 4.19 -0.61 -0.70
N VAL A 92 4.45 -1.36 -1.77
CA VAL A 92 3.47 -1.64 -2.81
C VAL A 92 3.35 -3.14 -3.04
N PHE A 93 2.15 -3.66 -2.89
CA PHE A 93 1.81 -5.03 -3.24
C PHE A 93 1.10 -5.03 -4.59
N THR A 94 1.59 -5.83 -5.53
CA THR A 94 0.95 -6.00 -6.84
C THR A 94 0.34 -7.39 -6.95
N SER A 95 -0.81 -7.50 -7.60
CA SER A 95 -1.50 -8.78 -7.84
C SER A 95 -2.10 -8.84 -9.25
N ALA A 96 -2.57 -10.01 -9.66
CA ALA A 96 -3.33 -10.20 -10.91
C ALA A 96 -2.68 -9.59 -12.17
N GLY A 97 -1.36 -9.76 -12.35
CA GLY A 97 -0.63 -9.30 -13.53
C GLY A 97 0.88 -9.31 -13.31
N SER A 98 1.64 -8.96 -14.34
CA SER A 98 3.10 -8.88 -14.25
C SER A 98 3.55 -7.50 -13.77
N PRO A 99 4.30 -7.40 -12.65
CA PRO A 99 4.79 -6.12 -12.15
C PRO A 99 6.00 -5.58 -12.90
N LYS A 100 6.55 -6.33 -13.88
CA LYS A 100 7.81 -6.00 -14.57
C LYS A 100 7.83 -4.58 -15.16
N LYS A 101 6.68 -4.06 -15.59
CA LYS A 101 6.53 -2.68 -16.11
C LYS A 101 6.81 -1.61 -15.04
N TYR A 102 6.51 -1.89 -13.77
CA TYR A 102 6.50 -0.90 -12.68
C TYR A 102 7.62 -1.10 -11.67
N THR A 103 8.14 -2.32 -11.51
CA THR A 103 9.11 -2.65 -10.45
C THR A 103 10.32 -1.70 -10.42
N GLN A 104 10.91 -1.37 -11.58
CA GLN A 104 12.06 -0.47 -11.60
C GLN A 104 11.70 0.94 -11.12
N ALA A 105 10.61 1.52 -11.64
CA ALA A 105 10.17 2.85 -11.25
C ALA A 105 9.79 2.92 -9.75
N LEU A 106 9.18 1.85 -9.22
CA LEU A 106 8.88 1.75 -7.78
C LEU A 106 10.15 1.70 -6.93
N HIS A 107 11.15 0.88 -7.31
CA HIS A 107 12.43 0.83 -6.61
C HIS A 107 13.19 2.15 -6.68
N ASP A 108 13.18 2.83 -7.84
CA ASP A 108 13.83 4.14 -8.02
C ASP A 108 13.19 5.20 -7.11
N ASN A 109 11.91 5.03 -6.75
CA ASN A 109 11.16 5.88 -5.81
C ASN A 109 11.29 5.44 -4.34
N GLY A 110 12.11 4.43 -4.03
CA GLY A 110 12.37 3.95 -2.68
C GLY A 110 11.34 2.96 -2.11
N ALA A 111 10.52 2.34 -2.98
CA ALA A 111 9.65 1.23 -2.61
C ALA A 111 10.34 -0.15 -2.69
#